data_AF-A0A7W2P731-F1
#
_entry.id   AF-A0A7W2P731-F1
#
_cell.length_a   1.000
_cell.length_b   1.000
_cell.length_c   1.000
_cell.angle_alpha   90.00
_cell.angle_beta   90.00
_cell.angle_gamma   90.00
#
_symmetry.space_group_name_H-M   'P 1'
#
loop_
_entity.id
_entity.type
_entity.pdbx_description
1 polymer ?
#
loop_
_entity_poly.entity_id
_entity_poly.type
_entity_poly.pdbx_seq_one_letter_code
_entity_poly.pdbx_strand_id
1 'polypeptide(L)'
;MSMVRKRNAAVKAYIPTNARDNQYILAEFALTEQLLSQLPTQVNHSGSINYYACYQTLANLLFTLSNDYGIKNSILVANDKLVRVRYSQEMHQWQTKQQIIFYYDPNQHVLQNSFFDANIKAKKITLVFLASGTDIRAGAANFHQGVKVLLAHFSKLLDLPINGIRMRDHQHLTYDIFAKNKGYRTSQAHKFRPIKQRYASQDVTLAENMSSITYAIVDLTLDHRIATLVDIDPAATDPYNPLYTYLTDTFSLVAKHFNLNNGALIANGLVPIVRHSLHDLVSKVGELQMLGYNPKQSPCGIVSRWQAHELVDNVQLIFVANCHNGEEQNYAKFVNQIEQAMHLFATELEIPTEKEQLTLRFHQHVAYNLSHNN
;
A
#
# COMPACT_ATOMS: atom_id res chain seq x y z
N MET A 1 -15.24 35.44 -5.61
CA MET A 1 -14.35 34.46 -6.27
C MET A 1 -15.02 33.96 -7.56
N SER A 2 -14.41 34.12 -8.73
CA SER A 2 -15.10 33.92 -10.04
C SER A 2 -15.27 32.44 -10.45
N MET A 3 -16.38 32.16 -11.13
CA MET A 3 -16.80 30.84 -11.63
C MET A 3 -15.78 30.13 -12.53
N VAL A 4 -14.81 30.85 -13.11
CA VAL A 4 -13.77 30.29 -13.99
C VAL A 4 -12.76 29.43 -13.21
N ARG A 5 -12.48 29.75 -11.93
CA ARG A 5 -11.60 28.91 -11.09
C ARG A 5 -12.23 27.57 -10.70
N LYS A 6 -13.56 27.48 -10.60
CA LYS A 6 -14.26 26.23 -10.23
C LYS A 6 -14.13 25.13 -11.29
N ARG A 7 -14.01 25.46 -12.57
CA ARG A 7 -13.86 24.46 -13.66
C ARG A 7 -12.47 23.81 -13.73
N ASN A 8 -11.41 24.48 -13.27
CA ASN A 8 -10.03 23.96 -13.36
C ASN A 8 -9.56 23.20 -12.09
N ALA A 9 -10.23 23.37 -10.95
CA ALA A 9 -9.84 22.72 -9.69
C ALA A 9 -10.00 21.18 -9.72
N ALA A 10 -10.81 20.62 -10.62
CA ALA A 10 -11.00 19.18 -10.72
C ALA A 10 -9.79 18.42 -11.31
N VAL A 11 -8.82 19.11 -11.91
CA VAL A 11 -7.70 18.49 -12.64
C VAL A 11 -6.45 18.32 -11.77
N LYS A 12 -6.38 19.03 -10.63
CA LYS A 12 -5.23 18.98 -9.72
C LYS A 12 -5.70 18.99 -8.26
N ALA A 13 -5.01 18.22 -7.43
CA ALA A 13 -5.12 18.24 -5.99
C ALA A 13 -3.86 18.92 -5.41
N TYR A 14 -4.03 19.75 -4.37
CA TYR A 14 -2.95 20.54 -3.80
C TYR A 14 -2.48 19.93 -2.49
N ILE A 15 -1.43 19.13 -2.58
CA ILE A 15 -0.92 18.34 -1.47
C ILE A 15 0.17 19.13 -0.72
N PRO A 16 0.21 19.09 0.61
CA PRO A 16 1.29 19.71 1.39
C PRO A 16 2.68 19.26 0.93
N THR A 17 3.65 20.18 0.91
CA THR A 17 5.02 19.86 0.44
C THR A 17 5.80 18.93 1.38
N ASN A 18 5.34 18.75 2.62
CA ASN A 18 5.89 17.78 3.57
C ASN A 18 5.28 16.38 3.41
N ALA A 19 4.49 16.14 2.36
CA ALA A 19 3.98 14.83 2.04
C ALA A 19 5.12 13.85 1.74
N ARG A 20 4.93 12.60 2.13
CA ARG A 20 5.93 11.54 2.07
C ARG A 20 5.59 10.59 0.94
N ASP A 21 6.36 10.67 -0.14
CA ASP A 21 6.31 9.71 -1.24
C ASP A 21 7.05 8.42 -0.86
N ASN A 22 6.51 7.29 -1.32
CA ASN A 22 7.19 6.02 -1.24
C ASN A 22 6.81 5.15 -2.44
N GLN A 23 7.78 4.37 -2.88
CA GLN A 23 7.58 3.34 -3.89
C GLN A 23 8.39 2.11 -3.51
N TYR A 24 7.76 0.95 -3.66
CA TYR A 24 8.45 -0.33 -3.55
C TYR A 24 7.87 -1.31 -4.56
N ILE A 25 8.72 -2.21 -5.02
CA ILE A 25 8.36 -3.26 -5.96
C ILE A 25 8.56 -4.62 -5.29
N LEU A 26 7.56 -5.48 -5.43
CA LEU A 26 7.64 -6.88 -5.05
C LEU A 26 7.71 -7.73 -6.31
N ALA A 27 8.67 -8.63 -6.39
CA ALA A 27 8.74 -9.66 -7.41
C ALA A 27 8.66 -11.02 -6.75
N GLU A 28 7.63 -11.79 -7.09
CA GLU A 28 7.34 -13.07 -6.45
C GLU A 28 7.38 -14.21 -7.47
N PHE A 29 7.99 -15.33 -7.09
CA PHE A 29 7.97 -16.57 -7.87
C PHE A 29 7.92 -17.78 -6.94
N ALA A 30 7.38 -18.89 -7.43
CA ALA A 30 7.27 -20.13 -6.67
C ALA A 30 8.64 -20.81 -6.53
N LEU A 31 8.93 -21.37 -5.36
CA LEU A 31 10.13 -22.18 -5.13
C LEU A 31 9.86 -23.63 -5.57
N THR A 32 10.01 -23.89 -6.87
CA THR A 32 9.73 -25.22 -7.46
C THR A 32 10.82 -26.23 -7.11
N GLU A 33 10.51 -27.53 -7.21
CA GLU A 33 11.52 -28.59 -7.04
C GLU A 33 12.61 -28.51 -8.11
N GLN A 34 12.28 -28.06 -9.33
CA GLN A 34 13.24 -27.84 -10.39
C GLN A 34 14.28 -26.78 -9.99
N LEU A 35 13.84 -25.62 -9.49
CA LEU A 35 14.75 -24.58 -9.01
C LEU A 35 15.59 -25.07 -7.81
N LEU A 36 14.97 -25.80 -6.89
CA LEU A 36 15.69 -26.36 -5.73
C LEU A 36 16.77 -27.34 -6.14
N SER A 37 16.54 -28.16 -7.17
CA SER A 37 17.53 -29.14 -7.66
C SER A 37 18.78 -28.48 -8.28
N GLN A 38 18.68 -27.22 -8.71
CA GLN A 38 19.79 -26.45 -9.27
C GLN A 38 20.57 -25.66 -8.20
N LEU A 39 20.00 -25.53 -7.00
CA LEU A 39 20.57 -24.74 -5.90
C LEU A 39 21.22 -25.64 -4.85
N PRO A 40 22.24 -25.13 -4.11
CA PRO A 40 22.88 -25.92 -3.08
C PRO A 40 21.92 -26.24 -1.93
N THR A 41 21.76 -27.53 -1.62
CA THR A 41 21.04 -28.00 -0.42
C THR A 41 22.01 -28.71 0.53
N GLN A 42 21.93 -28.38 1.82
CA GLN A 42 22.67 -29.10 2.86
C GLN A 42 21.73 -30.03 3.60
N VAL A 43 22.21 -31.20 4.01
CA VAL A 43 21.47 -32.11 4.88
C VAL A 43 22.08 -31.98 6.27
N ASN A 44 21.27 -31.62 7.27
CA ASN A 44 21.73 -31.52 8.66
C ASN A 44 22.05 -32.91 9.22
N HIS A 45 22.81 -32.96 10.32
CA HIS A 45 23.14 -34.21 11.04
C HIS A 45 21.91 -35.02 11.49
N SER A 46 20.73 -34.39 11.59
CA SER A 46 19.43 -35.01 11.88
C SER A 46 18.73 -35.63 10.66
N GLY A 47 19.33 -35.57 9.46
CA GLY A 47 18.72 -36.02 8.20
C GLY A 47 17.69 -35.06 7.60
N SER A 48 17.46 -33.89 8.22
CA SER A 48 16.56 -32.86 7.70
C SER A 48 17.25 -31.95 6.68
N ILE A 49 16.54 -31.61 5.61
CA ILE A 49 17.03 -30.69 4.57
C ILE A 49 17.11 -29.27 5.15
N ASN A 50 18.26 -28.64 4.96
CA ASN A 50 18.55 -27.27 5.33
C ASN A 50 18.65 -26.39 4.07
N TYR A 51 17.83 -25.36 4.02
CA TYR A 51 17.68 -24.43 2.90
C TYR A 51 18.57 -23.19 3.01
N TYR A 52 19.42 -23.08 4.03
CA TYR A 52 20.29 -21.93 4.25
C TYR A 52 21.14 -21.60 3.01
N ALA A 53 21.87 -22.58 2.47
CA ALA A 53 22.73 -22.38 1.32
C ALA A 53 21.95 -21.95 0.06
N CYS A 54 20.76 -22.53 -0.14
CA CYS A 54 19.84 -22.15 -1.21
C CYS A 54 19.42 -20.67 -1.08
N TYR A 55 18.87 -20.27 0.07
CA TYR A 55 18.41 -18.90 0.27
C TYR A 55 19.55 -17.88 0.26
N GLN A 56 20.71 -18.23 0.82
CA GLN A 56 21.89 -17.37 0.79
C GLN A 56 22.40 -17.17 -0.65
N THR A 57 22.39 -18.22 -1.47
CA THR A 57 22.79 -18.14 -2.89
C THR A 57 21.87 -17.16 -3.65
N LEU A 58 20.55 -17.28 -3.45
CA LEU A 58 19.57 -16.37 -4.05
C LEU A 58 19.76 -14.92 -3.56
N ALA A 59 20.05 -14.73 -2.27
CA ALA A 59 20.27 -13.40 -1.69
C ALA A 59 21.53 -12.75 -2.25
N ASN A 60 22.65 -13.50 -2.29
CA ASN A 60 23.90 -13.02 -2.86
C ASN A 60 23.76 -12.65 -4.34
N LEU A 61 23.03 -13.47 -5.12
CA LEU A 61 22.74 -13.16 -6.51
C LEU A 61 21.93 -11.88 -6.64
N LEU A 62 20.87 -11.73 -5.84
CA LEU A 62 20.04 -10.52 -5.80
C LEU A 62 20.89 -9.28 -5.51
N PHE A 63 21.73 -9.32 -4.48
CA PHE A 63 22.53 -8.17 -4.05
C PHE A 63 23.62 -7.81 -5.06
N THR A 64 24.26 -8.81 -5.66
CA THR A 64 25.26 -8.60 -6.72
C THR A 64 24.61 -7.86 -7.90
N LEU A 65 23.49 -8.38 -8.41
CA LEU A 65 22.77 -7.72 -9.49
C LEU A 65 22.24 -6.34 -9.08
N SER A 66 21.76 -6.20 -7.84
CA SER A 66 21.27 -4.90 -7.35
C SER A 66 22.39 -3.86 -7.35
N ASN A 67 23.62 -4.24 -6.99
CA ASN A 67 24.78 -3.36 -7.10
C ASN A 67 25.11 -3.03 -8.56
N ASP A 68 25.10 -4.01 -9.46
CA ASP A 68 25.39 -3.82 -10.89
C ASP A 68 24.39 -2.84 -11.56
N TYR A 69 23.11 -2.92 -11.18
CA TYR A 69 22.05 -2.06 -11.69
C TYR A 69 21.81 -0.80 -10.83
N GLY A 70 22.64 -0.54 -9.82
CA GLY A 70 22.55 0.66 -8.98
C GLY A 70 21.32 0.73 -8.05
N ILE A 71 20.70 -0.40 -7.75
CA ILE A 71 19.56 -0.51 -6.84
C ILE A 71 20.06 -0.62 -5.39
N LYS A 72 19.97 0.48 -4.65
CA LYS A 72 20.51 0.60 -3.28
C LYS A 72 19.80 -0.28 -2.25
N ASN A 73 18.50 -0.47 -2.40
CA ASN A 73 17.67 -1.17 -1.42
C ASN A 73 17.02 -2.41 -2.02
N SER A 74 17.48 -3.59 -1.62
CA SER A 74 17.01 -4.88 -2.12
C SER A 74 16.97 -5.90 -0.99
N ILE A 75 15.85 -6.61 -0.82
CA ILE A 75 15.67 -7.58 0.25
C ILE A 75 15.12 -8.89 -0.32
N LEU A 76 15.64 -10.01 0.16
CA LEU A 76 15.07 -11.34 -0.11
C LEU A 76 14.19 -11.79 1.05
N VAL A 77 12.97 -12.24 0.78
CA VAL A 77 12.05 -12.77 1.78
C VAL A 77 11.59 -14.17 1.35
N ALA A 78 11.95 -15.18 2.15
CA ALA A 78 11.60 -16.59 1.94
C ALA A 78 11.02 -17.21 3.24
N ASN A 79 9.91 -16.63 3.70
CA ASN A 79 9.14 -17.14 4.85
C ASN A 79 7.62 -16.97 4.66
N ASP A 80 7.18 -16.77 3.41
CA ASP A 80 5.78 -16.61 3.00
C ASP A 80 5.00 -15.46 3.68
N LYS A 81 5.67 -14.56 4.41
CA LYS A 81 5.05 -13.40 5.06
C LYS A 81 4.72 -12.30 4.05
N LEU A 82 3.64 -11.56 4.31
CA LEU A 82 3.25 -10.40 3.53
C LEU A 82 4.24 -9.25 3.77
N VAL A 83 4.80 -8.69 2.69
CA VAL A 83 5.68 -7.52 2.79
C VAL A 83 4.87 -6.22 2.69
N ARG A 84 5.12 -5.30 3.62
CA ARG A 84 4.61 -3.93 3.58
C ARG A 84 5.74 -2.96 3.88
N VAL A 85 5.59 -1.76 3.36
CA VAL A 85 6.59 -0.71 3.50
C VAL A 85 5.90 0.57 3.95
N ARG A 86 6.57 1.30 4.84
CA ARG A 86 6.12 2.58 5.40
C ARG A 86 7.30 3.54 5.46
N TYR A 87 7.02 4.82 5.28
CA TYR A 87 8.02 5.86 5.55
C TYR A 87 8.28 5.97 7.05
N SER A 88 9.54 6.12 7.44
CA SER A 88 9.97 6.44 8.79
C SER A 88 11.34 7.11 8.74
N GLN A 89 11.58 8.06 9.64
CA GLN A 89 12.91 8.66 9.81
C GLN A 89 13.92 7.65 10.37
N GLU A 90 13.44 6.69 11.16
CA GLU A 90 14.26 5.60 11.69
C GLU A 90 14.03 4.31 10.91
N MET A 91 15.11 3.57 10.65
CA MET A 91 15.03 2.27 9.99
C MET A 91 14.63 1.18 10.98
N HIS A 92 13.47 0.57 10.76
CA HIS A 92 12.99 -0.55 11.58
C HIS A 92 12.37 -1.64 10.73
N GLN A 93 12.51 -2.88 11.17
CA GLN A 93 11.95 -4.06 10.53
C GLN A 93 11.12 -4.81 11.56
N TRP A 94 9.80 -4.71 11.44
CA TRP A 94 8.89 -5.39 12.37
C TRP A 94 8.28 -6.60 11.70
N GLN A 95 8.29 -7.73 12.41
CA GLN A 95 7.79 -8.98 11.90
C GLN A 95 6.74 -9.56 12.84
N THR A 96 5.61 -9.94 12.27
CA THR A 96 4.56 -10.70 12.95
C THR A 96 4.55 -12.15 12.43
N LYS A 97 3.51 -12.91 12.80
CA LYS A 97 3.28 -14.23 12.20
C LYS A 97 2.92 -14.15 10.71
N GLN A 98 2.30 -13.07 10.26
CA GLN A 98 1.75 -12.96 8.90
C GLN A 98 2.43 -11.91 8.01
N GLN A 99 3.10 -10.90 8.57
CA GLN A 99 3.68 -9.81 7.79
C GLN A 99 5.08 -9.39 8.25
N ILE A 100 5.80 -8.73 7.35
CA ILE A 100 7.02 -7.96 7.63
C ILE A 100 6.75 -6.52 7.19
N ILE A 101 6.94 -5.57 8.09
CA ILE A 101 6.79 -4.14 7.84
C ILE A 101 8.19 -3.51 7.84
N PHE A 102 8.56 -2.94 6.71
CA PHE A 102 9.78 -2.17 6.54
C PHE A 102 9.49 -0.68 6.73
N TYR A 103 10.12 -0.09 7.72
CA TYR A 103 10.13 1.34 7.97
C TYR A 103 11.45 1.91 7.46
N TYR A 104 11.40 2.84 6.51
CA TYR A 104 12.61 3.47 5.98
C TYR A 104 12.38 4.88 5.44
N ASP A 105 13.46 5.67 5.36
CA ASP A 105 13.52 6.94 4.66
C ASP A 105 14.23 6.72 3.32
N PRO A 106 13.56 6.94 2.18
CA PRO A 106 14.18 6.81 0.85
C PRO A 106 15.43 7.67 0.64
N ASN A 107 15.59 8.77 1.38
CA ASN A 107 16.72 9.68 1.22
C ASN A 107 17.98 9.22 1.97
N GLN A 108 17.80 8.48 3.06
CA GLN A 108 18.87 8.22 4.03
C GLN A 108 19.26 6.75 4.11
N HIS A 109 18.28 5.84 3.99
CA HIS A 109 18.52 4.44 4.28
C HIS A 109 18.95 3.63 3.04
N VAL A 110 19.87 2.72 3.29
CA VAL A 110 20.37 1.72 2.35
C VAL A 110 20.28 0.36 3.05
N LEU A 111 19.65 -0.61 2.41
CA LEU A 111 19.30 -1.88 3.00
C LEU A 111 19.46 -3.01 1.99
N GLN A 112 20.39 -3.91 2.28
CA GLN A 112 20.48 -5.23 1.68
C GLN A 112 20.36 -6.27 2.79
N ASN A 113 19.29 -7.04 2.79
CA ASN A 113 19.03 -8.02 3.85
C ASN A 113 18.21 -9.21 3.34
N SER A 114 18.19 -10.30 4.09
CA SER A 114 17.43 -11.51 3.77
C SER A 114 16.66 -12.03 5.00
N PHE A 115 15.41 -12.45 4.79
CA PHE A 115 14.54 -12.99 5.83
C PHE A 115 14.06 -14.38 5.44
N PHE A 116 14.56 -15.40 6.14
CA PHE A 116 14.16 -16.79 5.92
C PHE A 116 14.41 -17.62 7.16
N ASP A 117 13.75 -18.78 7.23
CA ASP A 117 14.08 -19.83 8.19
C ASP A 117 14.74 -20.97 7.41
N ALA A 118 16.00 -21.28 7.77
CA ALA A 118 16.79 -22.31 7.11
C ALA A 118 16.16 -23.72 7.19
N ASN A 119 15.30 -23.96 8.17
CA ASN A 119 14.66 -25.27 8.39
C ASN A 119 13.31 -25.39 7.69
N ILE A 120 12.79 -24.31 7.09
CA ILE A 120 11.46 -24.28 6.48
C ILE A 120 11.57 -23.98 4.99
N LYS A 121 10.97 -24.85 4.18
CA LYS A 121 10.77 -24.59 2.75
C LYS A 121 9.68 -23.53 2.57
N ALA A 122 10.04 -22.38 2.01
CA ALA A 122 9.10 -21.35 1.60
C ALA A 122 8.30 -21.82 0.38
N LYS A 123 7.01 -21.46 0.31
CA LYS A 123 6.18 -21.72 -0.87
C LYS A 123 6.59 -20.81 -2.03
N LYS A 124 6.97 -19.57 -1.71
CA LYS A 124 7.43 -18.59 -2.70
C LYS A 124 8.61 -17.76 -2.17
N ILE A 125 9.41 -17.26 -3.11
CA ILE A 125 10.42 -16.25 -2.85
C ILE A 125 9.82 -14.89 -3.21
N THR A 126 10.02 -13.90 -2.34
CA THR A 126 9.63 -12.51 -2.56
C THR A 126 10.88 -11.64 -2.55
N LEU A 127 11.20 -11.05 -3.69
CA LEU A 127 12.24 -10.03 -3.82
C LEU A 127 11.59 -8.65 -3.62
N VAL A 128 12.15 -7.84 -2.74
CA VAL A 128 11.63 -6.52 -2.38
C VAL A 128 12.65 -5.48 -2.82
N PHE A 129 12.21 -4.48 -3.58
CA PHE A 129 13.04 -3.36 -4.01
C PHE A 129 12.43 -2.07 -3.49
N LEU A 130 13.21 -1.26 -2.78
CA LEU A 130 12.74 0.01 -2.23
C LEU A 130 13.35 1.17 -3.04
N ALA A 131 12.53 2.14 -3.43
CA ALA A 131 13.02 3.31 -4.15
C ALA A 131 13.92 4.18 -3.23
N SER A 132 14.81 4.97 -3.81
CA SER A 132 15.73 5.83 -3.04
C SER A 132 15.90 7.20 -3.69
N GLY A 133 16.16 8.22 -2.89
CA GLY A 133 16.30 9.62 -3.31
C GLY A 133 15.06 10.47 -3.05
N THR A 134 15.10 11.71 -3.54
CA THR A 134 14.12 12.77 -3.23
C THR A 134 12.90 12.73 -4.14
N ASP A 135 13.10 12.42 -5.43
CA ASP A 135 12.06 12.52 -6.46
C ASP A 135 11.42 11.17 -6.79
N ILE A 136 11.03 10.42 -5.74
CA ILE A 136 10.49 9.05 -5.85
C ILE A 136 9.35 8.96 -6.87
N ARG A 137 8.38 9.86 -6.79
CA ARG A 137 7.19 9.82 -7.64
C ARG A 137 7.48 10.14 -9.12
N ALA A 138 8.48 10.99 -9.37
CA ALA A 138 8.88 11.39 -10.72
C ALA A 138 9.80 10.34 -11.36
N GLY A 139 10.75 9.81 -10.59
CA GLY A 139 11.67 8.74 -11.01
C GLY A 139 11.06 7.33 -11.01
N ALA A 140 9.78 7.19 -10.65
CA ALA A 140 9.13 5.90 -10.47
C ALA A 140 9.17 4.98 -11.69
N ALA A 141 9.06 5.55 -12.90
CA ALA A 141 9.11 4.79 -14.15
C ALA A 141 10.51 4.21 -14.39
N ASN A 142 11.55 5.02 -14.17
CA ASN A 142 12.95 4.59 -14.30
C ASN A 142 13.31 3.52 -13.26
N PHE A 143 12.88 3.70 -12.01
CA PHE A 143 13.06 2.69 -10.97
C PHE A 143 12.38 1.36 -11.34
N HIS A 144 11.14 1.42 -11.82
CA HIS A 144 10.42 0.25 -12.29
C HIS A 144 11.13 -0.46 -13.45
N GLN A 145 11.60 0.30 -14.44
CA GLN A 145 12.32 -0.25 -15.57
C GLN A 145 13.65 -0.88 -15.14
N GLY A 146 14.40 -0.25 -14.24
CA GLY A 146 15.63 -0.80 -13.67
C GLY A 146 15.38 -2.15 -12.97
N VAL A 147 14.34 -2.23 -12.15
CA VAL A 147 13.94 -3.50 -11.51
C VAL A 147 13.51 -4.55 -12.55
N LYS A 148 12.75 -4.17 -13.58
CA LYS A 148 12.34 -5.09 -14.67
C LYS A 148 13.56 -5.69 -15.40
N VAL A 149 14.57 -4.88 -15.72
CA VAL A 149 15.81 -5.34 -16.38
C VAL A 149 16.61 -6.25 -15.45
N LEU A 150 16.76 -5.87 -14.16
CA LEU A 150 17.41 -6.72 -13.17
C LEU A 150 16.72 -8.08 -13.06
N LEU A 151 15.39 -8.11 -12.97
CA LEU A 151 14.62 -9.36 -12.87
C LEU A 151 14.76 -10.22 -14.13
N ALA A 152 14.84 -9.62 -15.32
CA ALA A 152 15.11 -10.36 -16.54
C ALA A 152 16.50 -11.02 -16.52
N HIS A 153 17.51 -10.35 -15.98
CA HIS A 153 18.85 -10.93 -15.81
C HIS A 153 18.86 -12.03 -14.74
N PHE A 154 18.24 -11.77 -13.57
CA PHE A 154 18.08 -12.73 -12.49
C PHE A 154 17.38 -14.01 -12.96
N SER A 155 16.31 -13.87 -13.76
CA SER A 155 15.57 -14.99 -14.35
C SER A 155 16.44 -15.83 -15.27
N LYS A 156 17.29 -15.21 -16.11
CA LYS A 156 18.21 -15.92 -17.01
C LYS A 156 19.28 -16.70 -16.25
N LEU A 157 19.84 -16.13 -15.18
CA LEU A 157 20.90 -16.78 -14.40
C LEU A 157 20.40 -17.99 -13.60
N LEU A 158 19.11 -18.01 -13.25
CA LEU A 158 18.48 -19.11 -12.52
C LEU A 158 17.64 -20.03 -13.41
N ASP A 159 17.68 -19.85 -14.74
CA ASP A 159 16.83 -20.57 -15.70
C ASP A 159 15.34 -20.56 -15.30
N LEU A 160 14.89 -19.45 -14.71
CA LEU A 160 13.51 -19.28 -14.28
C LEU A 160 12.64 -18.84 -15.46
N PRO A 161 11.42 -19.38 -15.57
CA PRO A 161 10.47 -18.90 -16.56
C PRO A 161 10.06 -17.47 -16.18
N ILE A 162 10.35 -16.49 -17.05
CA ILE A 162 10.12 -15.07 -16.77
C ILE A 162 8.65 -14.78 -16.45
N ASN A 163 7.71 -15.50 -17.09
CA ASN A 163 6.27 -15.39 -16.85
C ASN A 163 5.82 -15.98 -15.50
N GLY A 164 6.69 -16.73 -14.83
CA GLY A 164 6.51 -17.19 -13.45
C GLY A 164 6.80 -16.12 -12.41
N ILE A 165 7.44 -15.00 -12.79
CA ILE A 165 7.71 -13.88 -11.89
C ILE A 165 6.55 -12.88 -11.96
N ARG A 166 5.82 -12.79 -10.85
CA ARG A 166 4.76 -11.78 -10.66
C ARG A 166 5.34 -10.51 -10.05
N MET A 167 5.34 -9.43 -10.81
CA MET A 167 5.79 -8.11 -10.38
C MET A 167 4.62 -7.27 -9.87
N ARG A 168 4.82 -6.56 -8.77
CA ARG A 168 3.85 -5.67 -8.13
C ARG A 168 4.54 -4.35 -7.79
N ASP A 169 4.06 -3.26 -8.35
CA ASP A 169 4.58 -1.91 -8.06
C ASP A 169 3.58 -1.20 -7.15
N HIS A 170 4.04 -0.90 -5.93
CA HIS A 170 3.28 -0.23 -4.90
C HIS A 170 3.81 1.19 -4.74
N GLN A 171 2.94 2.17 -4.97
CA GLN A 171 3.24 3.58 -4.75
C GLN A 171 2.26 4.17 -3.77
N HIS A 172 2.75 4.97 -2.83
CA HIS A 172 1.89 5.72 -1.96
C HIS A 172 2.43 7.10 -1.58
N LEU A 173 1.50 8.04 -1.41
CA LEU A 173 1.76 9.39 -0.92
C LEU A 173 1.01 9.54 0.41
N THR A 174 1.73 9.86 1.48
CA THR A 174 1.15 10.04 2.82
C THR A 174 1.27 11.49 3.27
N TYR A 175 0.18 12.07 3.76
CA TYR A 175 0.15 13.43 4.30
C TYR A 175 -0.97 13.61 5.31
N ASP A 176 -0.84 14.64 6.15
CA ASP A 176 -1.91 15.07 7.06
C ASP A 176 -2.84 16.04 6.31
N ILE A 177 -4.15 15.76 6.34
CA ILE A 177 -5.16 16.60 5.71
C ILE A 177 -5.15 18.02 6.31
N PHE A 178 -4.79 18.16 7.60
CA PHE A 178 -4.75 19.45 8.30
C PHE A 178 -3.37 20.11 8.33
N ALA A 179 -2.41 19.66 7.51
CA ALA A 179 -1.05 20.20 7.55
C ALA A 179 -0.98 21.73 7.41
N LYS A 180 -1.88 22.34 6.63
CA LYS A 180 -1.94 23.81 6.45
C LYS A 180 -2.22 24.56 7.74
N ASN A 181 -3.10 24.02 8.57
CA ASN A 181 -3.49 24.60 9.87
C ASN A 181 -2.25 24.60 10.78
N LYS A 182 -1.48 23.51 10.75
CA LYS A 182 -0.23 23.29 11.50
C LYS A 182 1.00 24.03 10.97
N GLY A 183 0.82 25.02 10.09
CA GLY A 183 1.91 25.85 9.58
C GLY A 183 2.54 25.41 8.26
N TYR A 184 2.17 24.26 7.68
CA TYR A 184 2.64 23.84 6.35
C TYR A 184 1.82 24.53 5.24
N ARG A 185 2.13 25.80 4.97
CA ARG A 185 1.36 26.66 4.05
C ARG A 185 1.67 26.42 2.57
N THR A 186 2.76 25.73 2.26
CA THR A 186 3.17 25.40 0.89
C THR A 186 2.50 24.12 0.41
N SER A 187 2.08 24.10 -0.85
CA SER A 187 1.48 22.92 -1.48
C SER A 187 1.99 22.72 -2.90
N GLN A 188 2.08 21.46 -3.32
CA GLN A 188 2.41 21.04 -4.67
C GLN A 188 1.14 20.54 -5.37
N ALA A 189 1.03 20.82 -6.68
CA ALA A 189 -0.13 20.42 -7.44
C ALA A 189 0.09 19.03 -8.08
N HIS A 190 -0.72 18.05 -7.68
CA HIS A 190 -0.68 16.68 -8.18
C HIS A 190 -1.88 16.40 -9.08
N LYS A 191 -1.61 15.79 -10.24
CA LYS A 191 -2.68 15.21 -11.08
C LYS A 191 -3.08 13.82 -10.59
N PHE A 192 -2.19 13.06 -9.96
CA PHE A 192 -2.40 11.63 -9.67
C PHE A 192 -2.80 10.84 -10.93
N ARG A 193 -2.00 10.96 -12.01
CA ARG A 193 -2.19 10.13 -13.21
C ARG A 193 -2.09 8.63 -12.83
N PRO A 194 -2.87 7.74 -13.49
CA PRO A 194 -2.66 6.30 -13.40
C PRO A 194 -1.21 5.92 -13.71
N ILE A 195 -0.70 4.86 -13.08
CA ILE A 195 0.70 4.42 -13.23
C ILE A 195 1.02 4.17 -14.72
N LYS A 196 0.15 3.47 -15.46
CA LYS A 196 0.32 3.21 -16.90
C LYS A 196 0.55 4.48 -17.72
N GLN A 197 -0.30 5.50 -17.53
CA GLN A 197 -0.19 6.76 -18.27
C GLN A 197 1.08 7.54 -17.91
N ARG A 198 1.45 7.53 -16.62
CA ARG A 198 2.66 8.23 -16.16
C ARG A 198 3.93 7.55 -16.68
N TYR A 199 3.96 6.23 -16.72
CA TYR A 199 5.12 5.49 -17.23
C TYR A 199 5.24 5.64 -18.74
N ALA A 200 4.11 5.59 -19.47
CA ALA A 200 4.09 5.85 -20.90
C ALA A 200 4.64 7.25 -21.26
N SER A 201 4.44 8.27 -20.41
CA SER A 201 5.04 9.60 -20.63
C SER A 201 6.56 9.68 -20.41
N GLN A 202 7.18 8.59 -19.98
CA GLN A 202 8.63 8.42 -19.81
C GLN A 202 9.13 7.21 -20.63
N ASP A 203 8.40 6.85 -21.69
CA ASP A 203 8.75 5.74 -22.60
C ASP A 203 8.87 4.36 -21.93
N VAL A 204 8.24 4.18 -20.76
CA VAL A 204 8.16 2.89 -20.06
C VAL A 204 6.79 2.25 -20.30
N THR A 205 6.77 1.15 -21.06
CA THR A 205 5.56 0.39 -21.37
C THR A 205 5.30 -0.70 -20.35
N LEU A 206 4.08 -0.72 -19.80
CA LEU A 206 3.59 -1.79 -18.94
C LEU A 206 2.81 -2.83 -19.74
N ALA A 207 2.74 -4.05 -19.22
CA ALA A 207 1.98 -5.15 -19.82
C ALA A 207 0.49 -4.81 -19.97
N GLU A 208 -0.14 -5.31 -21.05
CA GLU A 208 -1.55 -5.07 -21.32
C GLU A 208 -2.47 -5.79 -20.32
N ASN A 209 -2.11 -7.01 -19.93
CA ASN A 209 -2.85 -7.87 -18.99
C ASN A 209 -2.52 -7.56 -17.52
N MET A 210 -2.49 -6.28 -17.19
CA MET A 210 -2.19 -5.77 -15.85
C MET A 210 -3.45 -5.62 -15.00
N SER A 211 -3.34 -5.98 -13.73
CA SER A 211 -4.30 -5.58 -12.69
C SER A 211 -3.86 -4.26 -12.07
N SER A 212 -4.78 -3.33 -11.88
CA SER A 212 -4.51 -2.06 -11.20
C SER A 212 -5.58 -1.77 -10.16
N ILE A 213 -5.19 -1.09 -9.08
CA ILE A 213 -6.11 -0.61 -8.06
C ILE A 213 -5.58 0.70 -7.47
N THR A 214 -6.49 1.64 -7.25
CA THR A 214 -6.20 2.94 -6.63
C THR A 214 -7.16 3.12 -5.46
N TYR A 215 -6.62 3.48 -4.30
CA TYR A 215 -7.41 3.65 -3.09
C TYR A 215 -6.73 4.62 -2.12
N ALA A 216 -7.49 5.15 -1.17
CA ALA A 216 -6.96 5.92 -0.05
C ALA A 216 -7.34 5.24 1.26
N ILE A 217 -6.45 5.35 2.25
CA ILE A 217 -6.73 5.00 3.63
C ILE A 217 -6.54 6.27 4.45
N VAL A 218 -7.53 6.62 5.26
CA VAL A 218 -7.45 7.69 6.24
C VAL A 218 -7.46 7.06 7.62
N ASP A 219 -6.39 7.29 8.38
CA ASP A 219 -6.25 6.80 9.76
C ASP A 219 -6.78 7.89 10.72
N LEU A 220 -7.86 7.57 11.45
CA LEU A 220 -8.40 8.37 12.56
C LEU A 220 -7.99 7.73 13.88
N THR A 221 -7.21 8.44 14.69
CA THR A 221 -6.91 8.01 16.07
C THR A 221 -8.10 8.32 16.97
N LEU A 222 -8.56 7.32 17.72
CA LEU A 222 -9.60 7.53 18.71
C LEU A 222 -8.99 8.06 19.99
N ASP A 223 -9.61 9.10 20.54
CA ASP A 223 -9.27 9.67 21.82
C ASP A 223 -10.52 9.76 22.71
N HIS A 224 -10.30 10.19 23.95
CA HIS A 224 -11.39 10.36 24.91
C HIS A 224 -12.45 11.34 24.41
N ARG A 225 -12.08 12.37 23.65
CA ARG A 225 -12.99 13.41 23.15
C ARG A 225 -13.98 12.82 22.15
N ILE A 226 -13.49 12.02 21.18
CA ILE A 226 -14.36 11.32 20.22
C ILE A 226 -15.25 10.31 20.93
N ALA A 227 -14.73 9.59 21.93
CA ALA A 227 -15.52 8.65 22.72
C ALA A 227 -16.67 9.32 23.49
N THR A 228 -16.48 10.56 23.96
CA THR A 228 -17.52 11.33 24.68
C THR A 228 -18.62 11.93 23.79
N LEU A 229 -18.52 11.79 22.46
CA LEU A 229 -19.59 12.24 21.55
C LEU A 229 -20.84 11.36 21.61
N VAL A 230 -20.74 10.20 22.25
CA VAL A 230 -21.83 9.23 22.42
C VAL A 230 -21.88 8.74 23.86
N ASP A 231 -23.05 8.27 24.29
CA ASP A 231 -23.21 7.62 25.58
C ASP A 231 -22.68 6.18 25.51
N ILE A 232 -21.60 5.91 26.26
CA ILE A 232 -20.99 4.58 26.38
C ILE A 232 -21.37 4.03 27.75
N ASP A 233 -22.07 2.90 27.78
CA ASP A 233 -22.32 2.13 29.00
C ASP A 233 -21.25 1.04 29.16
N PRO A 234 -20.29 1.17 30.09
CA PRO A 234 -19.22 0.19 30.28
C PRO A 234 -19.72 -1.17 30.78
N ALA A 235 -20.95 -1.24 31.32
CA ALA A 235 -21.53 -2.49 31.81
C ALA A 235 -22.27 -3.28 30.70
N ALA A 236 -22.47 -2.69 29.52
CA ALA A 236 -23.08 -3.37 28.39
C ALA A 236 -22.18 -4.47 27.82
N THR A 237 -22.76 -5.42 27.09
CA THR A 237 -22.00 -6.46 26.38
C THR A 237 -21.15 -5.89 25.24
N ASP A 238 -21.64 -4.82 24.60
CA ASP A 238 -21.06 -4.17 23.45
C ASP A 238 -20.93 -2.65 23.70
N PRO A 239 -20.12 -2.24 24.69
CA PRO A 239 -20.06 -0.86 25.18
C PRO A 239 -19.76 0.17 24.10
N TYR A 240 -18.94 -0.18 23.09
CA TYR A 240 -18.51 0.75 22.05
C TYR A 240 -19.36 0.70 20.78
N ASN A 241 -20.43 -0.12 20.75
CA ASN A 241 -21.32 -0.16 19.59
C ASN A 241 -21.94 1.21 19.21
N PRO A 242 -22.38 2.05 20.17
CA PRO A 242 -22.88 3.39 19.85
C PRO A 242 -21.83 4.25 19.13
N LEU A 243 -20.57 4.18 19.56
CA LEU A 243 -19.47 4.92 18.95
C LEU A 243 -19.24 4.50 17.50
N TYR A 244 -19.09 3.20 17.26
CA TYR A 244 -18.82 2.70 15.90
C TYR A 244 -20.02 2.87 14.95
N THR A 245 -21.24 2.85 15.49
CA THR A 245 -22.45 3.18 14.74
C THR A 245 -22.43 4.66 14.33
N TYR A 246 -22.18 5.56 15.28
CA TYR A 246 -22.07 7.00 15.02
C TYR A 246 -21.00 7.32 13.97
N LEU A 247 -19.81 6.72 14.10
CA LEU A 247 -18.73 6.88 13.12
C LEU A 247 -19.12 6.34 11.74
N THR A 248 -19.80 5.19 11.69
CA THR A 248 -20.28 4.58 10.43
C THR A 248 -21.32 5.44 9.74
N ASP A 249 -22.29 5.95 10.48
CA ASP A 249 -23.36 6.78 9.93
C ASP A 249 -22.81 8.10 9.42
N THR A 250 -21.96 8.75 10.22
CA THR A 250 -21.27 9.99 9.83
C THR A 250 -20.42 9.76 8.59
N PHE A 251 -19.61 8.70 8.56
CA PHE A 251 -18.78 8.34 7.42
C PHE A 251 -19.61 8.07 6.15
N SER A 252 -20.69 7.31 6.27
CA SER A 252 -21.56 6.96 5.15
C SER A 252 -22.27 8.19 4.59
N LEU A 253 -22.71 9.10 5.46
CA LEU A 253 -23.36 10.35 5.09
C LEU A 253 -22.40 11.26 4.30
N VAL A 254 -21.22 11.54 4.84
CA VAL A 254 -20.24 12.43 4.18
C VAL A 254 -19.73 11.80 2.88
N ALA A 255 -19.46 10.50 2.86
CA ALA A 255 -18.98 9.82 1.67
C ALA A 255 -20.04 9.88 0.55
N LYS A 256 -21.32 9.64 0.88
CA LYS A 256 -22.43 9.80 -0.07
C LYS A 256 -22.56 11.23 -0.58
N HIS A 257 -22.42 12.24 0.29
CA HIS A 257 -22.48 13.65 -0.10
C HIS A 257 -21.45 14.01 -1.19
N PHE A 258 -20.26 13.43 -1.12
CA PHE A 258 -19.19 13.67 -2.09
C PHE A 258 -19.10 12.62 -3.21
N ASN A 259 -20.10 11.74 -3.35
CA ASN A 259 -20.14 10.63 -4.34
C ASN A 259 -19.00 9.61 -4.20
N LEU A 260 -18.56 9.36 -2.97
CA LEU A 260 -17.56 8.36 -2.60
C LEU A 260 -18.26 7.07 -2.15
N ASN A 261 -18.82 6.35 -3.11
CA ASN A 261 -19.73 5.23 -2.81
C ASN A 261 -19.04 3.86 -2.74
N ASN A 262 -17.71 3.82 -2.70
CA ASN A 262 -16.94 2.58 -2.71
C ASN A 262 -15.85 2.65 -1.65
N GLY A 263 -16.01 1.88 -0.58
CA GLY A 263 -15.11 2.00 0.56
C GLY A 263 -15.43 1.07 1.72
N ALA A 264 -14.70 1.27 2.81
CA ALA A 264 -14.93 0.54 4.04
C ALA A 264 -14.51 1.35 5.27
N LEU A 265 -15.19 1.11 6.40
CA LEU A 265 -14.74 1.56 7.72
C LEU A 265 -14.29 0.33 8.51
N ILE A 266 -13.04 0.31 8.93
CA ILE A 266 -12.44 -0.78 9.71
C ILE A 266 -12.08 -0.28 11.10
N ALA A 267 -12.72 -0.83 12.12
CA ALA A 267 -12.55 -0.49 13.54
C ALA A 267 -12.54 -1.77 14.41
N ASN A 268 -11.77 -2.77 13.98
CA ASN A 268 -11.67 -4.08 14.64
C ASN A 268 -10.22 -4.49 14.96
N GLY A 269 -9.29 -3.51 14.99
CA GLY A 269 -7.87 -3.74 15.28
C GLY A 269 -7.08 -4.48 14.19
N LEU A 270 -7.73 -4.89 13.08
CA LEU A 270 -7.08 -5.61 12.00
C LEU A 270 -6.48 -4.67 10.96
N VAL A 271 -5.48 -5.18 10.23
CA VAL A 271 -4.81 -4.43 9.17
C VAL A 271 -5.53 -4.59 7.83
N PRO A 272 -6.04 -3.53 7.20
CA PRO A 272 -6.75 -3.61 5.94
C PRO A 272 -5.79 -3.82 4.78
N ILE A 273 -6.09 -4.81 3.96
CA ILE A 273 -5.37 -5.15 2.73
C ILE A 273 -6.33 -5.03 1.56
N VAL A 274 -6.21 -3.93 0.83
CA VAL A 274 -6.99 -3.65 -0.37
C VAL A 274 -6.32 -4.30 -1.58
N ARG A 275 -7.06 -5.14 -2.32
CA ARG A 275 -6.55 -5.82 -3.51
C ARG A 275 -7.58 -5.87 -4.62
N HIS A 276 -7.09 -5.92 -5.86
CA HIS A 276 -7.92 -6.23 -7.01
C HIS A 276 -8.47 -7.66 -6.88
N SER A 277 -9.78 -7.82 -7.03
CA SER A 277 -10.49 -9.10 -7.03
C SER A 277 -11.59 -9.06 -8.09
N LEU A 278 -11.96 -10.22 -8.65
CA LEU A 278 -13.11 -10.30 -9.57
C LEU A 278 -14.44 -10.30 -8.83
N HIS A 279 -14.42 -10.72 -7.56
CA HIS A 279 -15.57 -10.74 -6.67
C HIS A 279 -15.26 -9.87 -5.45
N ASP A 280 -16.23 -9.06 -5.05
CA ASP A 280 -16.12 -8.29 -3.81
C ASP A 280 -16.11 -9.25 -2.63
N LEU A 281 -15.02 -9.20 -1.87
CA LEU A 281 -14.78 -10.14 -0.78
C LEU A 281 -14.22 -9.40 0.41
N VAL A 282 -14.92 -9.50 1.54
CA VAL A 282 -14.46 -9.01 2.84
C VAL A 282 -14.23 -10.22 3.73
N SER A 283 -12.97 -10.50 4.07
CA SER A 283 -12.62 -11.68 4.87
C SER A 283 -11.53 -11.38 5.90
N LYS A 284 -11.65 -11.97 7.09
CA LYS A 284 -10.62 -11.93 8.14
C LYS A 284 -9.63 -13.08 7.95
N VAL A 285 -8.33 -12.80 7.99
CA VAL A 285 -7.26 -13.79 7.93
C VAL A 285 -6.22 -13.44 8.99
N GLY A 286 -6.32 -14.04 10.18
CA GLY A 286 -5.44 -13.71 11.31
C GLY A 286 -5.53 -12.24 11.70
N GLU A 287 -4.42 -11.52 11.56
CA GLU A 287 -4.28 -10.06 11.84
C GLU A 287 -4.67 -9.17 10.65
N LEU A 288 -5.11 -9.76 9.53
CA LEU A 288 -5.43 -9.04 8.29
C LEU A 288 -6.94 -8.98 8.03
N GLN A 289 -7.40 -7.81 7.58
CA GLN A 289 -8.72 -7.58 7.02
C GLN A 289 -8.60 -7.45 5.50
N MET A 290 -8.89 -8.53 4.78
CA MET A 290 -8.80 -8.55 3.32
C MET A 290 -10.02 -7.88 2.71
N LEU A 291 -9.79 -6.94 1.79
CA LEU A 291 -10.82 -6.21 1.06
C LEU A 291 -10.54 -6.36 -0.45
N GLY A 292 -11.32 -7.21 -1.10
CA GLY A 292 -11.30 -7.41 -2.55
C GLY A 292 -12.26 -6.45 -3.24
N TYR A 293 -11.79 -5.72 -4.24
CA TYR A 293 -12.60 -4.83 -5.06
C TYR A 293 -12.31 -5.03 -6.54
N ASN A 294 -13.33 -4.85 -7.37
CA ASN A 294 -13.19 -4.77 -8.82
C ASN A 294 -13.43 -3.33 -9.32
N PRO A 295 -12.39 -2.58 -9.73
CA PRO A 295 -12.56 -1.20 -10.20
C PRO A 295 -13.48 -1.04 -11.44
N LYS A 296 -13.69 -2.12 -12.20
CA LYS A 296 -14.53 -2.16 -13.40
C LYS A 296 -16.00 -2.45 -13.11
N GLN A 297 -16.34 -2.92 -11.91
CA GLN A 297 -17.71 -3.16 -11.50
C GLN A 297 -18.29 -1.93 -10.81
N SER A 298 -19.63 -1.85 -10.80
CA SER A 298 -20.33 -0.79 -10.08
C SER A 298 -19.97 -0.80 -8.59
N PRO A 299 -19.93 0.37 -7.92
CA PRO A 299 -19.67 0.46 -6.49
C PRO A 299 -20.55 -0.49 -5.67
N CYS A 300 -19.96 -1.24 -4.75
CA CYS A 300 -20.69 -2.11 -3.83
C CYS A 300 -21.14 -1.41 -2.53
N GLY A 301 -20.99 -0.08 -2.45
CA GLY A 301 -21.32 0.70 -1.28
C GLY A 301 -20.17 0.80 -0.29
N ILE A 302 -20.51 1.15 0.95
CA ILE A 302 -19.58 1.25 2.07
C ILE A 302 -19.80 0.05 2.98
N VAL A 303 -18.73 -0.66 3.30
CA VAL A 303 -18.76 -1.79 4.25
C VAL A 303 -18.12 -1.39 5.56
N SER A 304 -18.86 -1.52 6.66
CA SER A 304 -18.31 -1.30 8.00
C SER A 304 -18.03 -2.61 8.73
N ARG A 305 -16.88 -2.69 9.40
CA ARG A 305 -16.46 -3.81 10.24
C ARG A 305 -15.82 -3.26 11.51
N TRP A 306 -16.41 -3.56 12.66
CA TRP A 306 -15.88 -3.13 13.95
C TRP A 306 -15.96 -4.25 14.99
N GLN A 307 -15.33 -4.02 16.15
CA GLN A 307 -15.34 -4.90 17.31
C GLN A 307 -15.96 -4.15 18.48
N ALA A 308 -17.24 -4.44 18.79
CA ALA A 308 -18.02 -3.59 19.69
C ALA A 308 -17.64 -3.67 21.19
N HIS A 309 -16.87 -4.69 21.58
CA HIS A 309 -16.43 -4.90 22.96
C HIS A 309 -15.09 -4.21 23.30
N GLU A 310 -14.37 -3.69 22.32
CA GLU A 310 -13.05 -3.08 22.52
C GLU A 310 -12.98 -1.71 21.86
N LEU A 311 -12.37 -0.74 22.53
CA LEU A 311 -12.00 0.53 21.93
C LEU A 311 -10.68 0.35 21.19
N VAL A 312 -10.72 0.48 19.86
CA VAL A 312 -9.51 0.40 19.05
C VAL A 312 -8.74 1.72 19.08
N ASP A 313 -7.42 1.67 18.96
CA ASP A 313 -6.61 2.88 18.89
C ASP A 313 -6.90 3.72 17.63
N ASN A 314 -7.19 3.05 16.51
CA ASN A 314 -7.40 3.72 15.23
C ASN A 314 -8.56 3.10 14.45
N VAL A 315 -9.36 3.98 13.84
CA VAL A 315 -10.36 3.66 12.83
C VAL A 315 -9.81 3.99 11.45
N GLN A 316 -9.97 3.06 10.52
CA GLN A 316 -9.48 3.20 9.16
C GLN A 316 -10.63 3.40 8.19
N LEU A 317 -10.63 4.56 7.55
CA LEU A 317 -11.60 4.93 6.52
C LEU A 317 -10.96 4.70 5.15
N ILE A 318 -11.55 3.81 4.36
CA ILE A 318 -10.98 3.33 3.10
C ILE A 318 -11.87 3.79 1.97
N PHE A 319 -11.27 4.38 0.95
CA PHE A 319 -11.94 4.81 -0.27
C PHE A 319 -11.29 4.12 -1.46
N VAL A 320 -12.06 3.44 -2.31
CA VAL A 320 -11.53 2.71 -3.46
C VAL A 320 -12.05 3.32 -4.76
N ALA A 321 -11.12 3.75 -5.61
CA ALA A 321 -11.48 4.36 -6.89
C ALA A 321 -12.03 3.29 -7.85
N ASN A 322 -13.11 3.63 -8.55
CA ASN A 322 -13.62 2.88 -9.70
C ASN A 322 -13.19 3.54 -11.03
N CYS A 323 -13.57 2.96 -12.16
CA CYS A 323 -13.26 3.47 -13.49
C CYS A 323 -13.70 4.93 -13.70
N HIS A 324 -14.84 5.35 -13.14
CA HIS A 324 -15.37 6.71 -13.21
C HIS A 324 -14.60 7.73 -12.37
N ASN A 325 -13.72 7.28 -11.46
CA ASN A 325 -12.97 8.15 -10.55
C ASN A 325 -11.62 8.63 -11.11
N GLY A 326 -11.20 8.20 -12.31
CA GLY A 326 -10.00 8.76 -12.93
C GLY A 326 -9.11 7.81 -13.73
N GLU A 327 -9.54 6.58 -14.02
CA GLU A 327 -8.72 5.61 -14.77
C GLU A 327 -8.37 6.10 -16.19
N GLU A 328 -9.24 6.90 -16.81
CA GLU A 328 -9.02 7.46 -18.15
C GLU A 328 -8.22 8.77 -18.15
N GLN A 329 -8.22 9.54 -17.06
CA GLN A 329 -7.59 10.87 -17.02
C GLN A 329 -6.62 11.00 -15.84
N ASN A 330 -7.15 11.15 -14.63
CA ASN A 330 -6.36 11.37 -13.42
C ASN A 330 -7.25 11.27 -12.16
N TYR A 331 -6.65 10.98 -11.00
CA TYR A 331 -7.36 10.80 -9.73
C TYR A 331 -7.42 12.06 -8.86
N ALA A 332 -7.06 13.25 -9.37
CA ALA A 332 -7.07 14.48 -8.56
C ALA A 332 -8.47 14.82 -8.03
N LYS A 333 -9.51 14.65 -8.85
CA LYS A 333 -10.91 14.85 -8.43
C LYS A 333 -11.27 13.93 -7.26
N PHE A 334 -10.89 12.66 -7.34
CA PHE A 334 -11.16 11.67 -6.30
C PHE A 334 -10.47 12.04 -4.98
N VAL A 335 -9.19 12.44 -5.03
CA VAL A 335 -8.46 12.91 -3.83
C VAL A 335 -9.10 14.18 -3.25
N ASN A 336 -9.47 15.15 -4.08
CA ASN A 336 -10.15 16.37 -3.63
C ASN A 336 -11.50 16.06 -2.97
N GLN A 337 -12.26 15.08 -3.48
CA GLN A 337 -13.52 14.63 -2.88
C GLN A 337 -13.28 13.98 -1.52
N ILE A 338 -12.23 13.17 -1.39
CA ILE A 338 -11.85 12.57 -0.10
C ILE A 338 -11.49 13.65 0.90
N GLU A 339 -10.63 14.61 0.54
CA GLU A 339 -10.27 15.71 1.45
C GLU A 339 -11.50 16.51 1.91
N GLN A 340 -12.40 16.85 0.98
CA GLN A 340 -13.65 17.54 1.32
C GLN A 340 -14.55 16.71 2.26
N ALA A 341 -14.70 15.42 1.99
CA ALA A 341 -15.44 14.51 2.85
C ALA A 341 -14.83 14.41 4.24
N MET A 342 -13.50 14.37 4.34
CA MET A 342 -12.79 14.28 5.60
C MET A 342 -12.78 15.60 6.38
N HIS A 343 -12.80 16.75 5.72
CA HIS A 343 -13.02 18.03 6.39
C HIS A 343 -14.43 18.11 7.00
N LEU A 344 -15.46 17.67 6.27
CA LEU A 344 -16.82 17.60 6.81
C LEU A 344 -16.90 16.60 7.96
N PHE A 345 -16.37 15.40 7.78
CA PHE A 345 -16.30 14.38 8.83
C PHE A 345 -15.62 14.89 10.11
N ALA A 346 -14.50 15.58 9.97
CA ALA A 346 -13.79 16.18 11.08
C ALA A 346 -14.56 17.32 11.76
N THR A 347 -15.42 18.02 11.03
CA THR A 347 -16.31 19.04 11.60
C THR A 347 -17.40 18.38 12.43
N GLU A 348 -18.04 17.32 11.93
CA GLU A 348 -19.06 16.54 12.67
C GLU A 348 -18.48 15.86 13.91
N LEU A 349 -17.20 15.45 13.85
CA LEU A 349 -16.49 14.89 14.98
C LEU A 349 -15.78 15.93 15.85
N GLU A 350 -15.96 17.23 15.62
CA GLU A 350 -15.32 18.32 16.37
C GLU A 350 -13.78 18.19 16.52
N ILE A 351 -13.10 17.66 15.50
CA ILE A 351 -11.65 17.40 15.53
C ILE A 351 -10.88 18.74 15.55
N PRO A 352 -10.04 19.02 16.57
CA PRO A 352 -9.13 20.15 16.63
C PRO A 352 -8.04 20.04 15.56
N THR A 353 -8.33 20.55 14.37
CA THR A 353 -7.45 20.47 13.18
C THR A 353 -6.04 21.06 13.35
N GLU A 354 -5.85 21.95 14.33
CA GLU A 354 -4.55 22.54 14.68
C GLU A 354 -3.64 21.59 15.49
N LYS A 355 -4.21 20.57 16.14
CA LYS A 355 -3.50 19.66 17.06
C LYS A 355 -3.55 18.23 16.56
N GLU A 356 -4.74 17.72 16.29
CA GLU A 356 -4.99 16.33 15.91
C GLU A 356 -4.68 16.10 14.42
N GLN A 357 -4.12 14.93 14.10
CA GLN A 357 -3.76 14.54 12.74
C GLN A 357 -4.84 13.65 12.14
N LEU A 358 -5.14 13.86 10.85
CA LEU A 358 -5.94 12.94 10.07
C LEU A 358 -5.13 12.54 8.84
N THR A 359 -4.45 11.40 8.96
CA THR A 359 -3.42 11.00 8.00
C THR A 359 -4.07 10.30 6.81
N LEU A 360 -3.96 10.92 5.62
CA LEU A 360 -4.35 10.31 4.36
C LEU A 360 -3.15 9.63 3.71
N ARG A 361 -3.32 8.36 3.35
CA ARG A 361 -2.39 7.62 2.49
C ARG A 361 -3.07 7.24 1.19
N PHE A 362 -2.66 7.89 0.10
CA PHE A 362 -3.13 7.60 -1.24
C PHE A 362 -2.26 6.53 -1.89
N HIS A 363 -2.85 5.42 -2.31
CA HIS A 363 -2.18 4.26 -2.90
C HIS A 363 -2.52 4.10 -4.37
N GLN A 364 -1.50 3.78 -5.17
CA GLN A 364 -1.66 3.27 -6.52
C GLN A 364 -0.85 1.99 -6.65
N HIS A 365 -1.47 0.94 -7.16
CA HIS A 365 -0.85 -0.36 -7.29
C HIS A 365 -1.11 -0.94 -8.68
N VAL A 366 -0.07 -1.50 -9.28
CA VAL A 366 -0.15 -2.30 -10.51
C VAL A 366 0.53 -3.63 -10.31
N ALA A 367 -0.04 -4.70 -10.85
CA ALA A 367 0.54 -6.03 -10.81
C ALA A 367 0.30 -6.81 -12.09
N TYR A 368 1.33 -7.48 -12.57
CA TYR A 368 1.34 -8.27 -13.80
C TYR A 368 2.45 -9.34 -13.72
N ASN A 369 2.38 -10.35 -14.59
CA ASN A 369 3.48 -11.30 -14.75
C ASN A 369 4.45 -10.78 -15.81
N LEU A 370 5.76 -10.92 -15.58
CA LEU A 370 6.74 -10.48 -16.55
C LEU A 370 6.62 -11.29 -17.86
N SER A 371 7.09 -10.72 -18.96
CA SER A 371 7.13 -11.38 -20.27
C SER A 371 8.43 -11.02 -20.97
N HIS A 372 8.88 -11.88 -21.89
CA HIS A 372 10.00 -11.56 -22.77
C HIS A 372 9.53 -10.47 -23.75
N ASN A 373 9.97 -9.23 -23.49
CA ASN A 373 9.74 -8.03 -24.28
C ASN A 373 8.27 -7.59 -24.45
N ASN A 374 7.95 -6.44 -23.85
CA ASN A 374 7.84 -5.21 -24.64
C ASN A 374 9.01 -4.32 -24.23
#